data_AF-A0A8B6G8K2-F1
#
_entry.id   AF-A0A8B6G8K2-F1
#
_cell.length_a   1.000
_cell.length_b   1.000
_cell.length_c   1.000
_cell.angle_alpha   90.00
_cell.angle_beta   90.00
_cell.angle_gamma   90.00
#
_symmetry.space_group_name_H-M   'P 1'
#
loop_
_entity.id
_entity.type
_entity.pdbx_description
1 polymer ?
#
loop_
_entity_poly.entity_id
_entity_poly.type
_entity_poly.pdbx_seq_one_letter_code
_entity_poly.pdbx_strand_id
1 'polypeptide(L)'
;MLAEAIPFNHFGRKNIGYIYAIQHKAKKIWDFDDDNIGIVDTMKFNSISTATDYAEVCTKYVTKIVNPYPYFGVNETYTWPRGFPLQLIKDNRTIPKECDLKEKKQVGIMQALANEQPDVDAIYRLTRNVPFNFSNNNKRALLIPRHSYTPFNAQATLWFSSSFDLMPLPVSVNGRVSDIWRSYIAQFFLHKKNIYLAFLPPCVFQERNPHNILKDFNAEMDLYEKSNQLIEFLSSSDASNLNSIKEVYEQLYARNYIDISDLIFIQAWEKTLSTILEKLKL
;
A
#
# COMPACT_ATOMS: atom_id res chain seq x y z
N MET A 1 -13.43 -7.83 -21.49
CA MET A 1 -14.01 -7.67 -20.15
C MET A 1 -13.17 -6.80 -19.22
N LEU A 2 -12.03 -7.27 -18.65
CA LEU A 2 -11.25 -6.41 -17.72
C LEU A 2 -10.75 -5.11 -18.36
N ALA A 3 -10.14 -5.18 -19.55
CA ALA A 3 -9.63 -4.00 -20.25
C ALA A 3 -10.73 -3.01 -20.68
N GLU A 4 -11.97 -3.48 -20.84
CA GLU A 4 -13.14 -2.65 -21.19
C GLU A 4 -13.70 -1.95 -19.94
N ALA A 5 -13.57 -2.56 -18.76
CA ALA A 5 -14.03 -1.99 -17.49
C ALA A 5 -13.11 -0.89 -16.94
N ILE A 6 -11.95 -0.65 -17.57
CA ILE A 6 -10.96 0.34 -17.14
C ILE A 6 -10.86 1.43 -18.20
N PRO A 7 -11.01 2.73 -17.86
CA PRO A 7 -10.89 3.81 -18.83
C PRO A 7 -9.52 3.84 -19.54
N PHE A 8 -9.47 4.42 -20.74
CA PHE A 8 -8.20 4.67 -21.45
C PHE A 8 -7.40 5.79 -20.78
N ASN A 9 -6.07 5.79 -20.95
CA ASN A 9 -5.16 6.77 -20.34
C ASN A 9 -5.40 6.97 -18.84
N HIS A 10 -5.67 5.87 -18.14
CA HIS A 10 -6.08 5.86 -16.75
C HIS A 10 -5.06 5.15 -15.88
N PHE A 11 -4.82 5.67 -14.68
CA PHE A 11 -3.90 5.08 -13.69
C PHE A 11 -4.21 3.59 -13.42
N GLY A 12 -5.49 3.25 -13.32
CA GLY A 12 -5.96 1.87 -13.14
C GLY A 12 -5.61 0.89 -14.28
N ARG A 13 -5.03 1.33 -15.40
CA ARG A 13 -4.53 0.43 -16.45
C ARG A 13 -3.36 -0.44 -15.98
N LYS A 14 -2.68 -0.09 -14.87
CA LYS A 14 -1.72 -0.98 -14.18
C LYS A 14 -2.33 -2.37 -13.87
N ASN A 15 -3.63 -2.43 -13.57
CA ASN A 15 -4.35 -3.69 -13.34
C ASN A 15 -4.22 -4.71 -14.49
N ILE A 16 -4.18 -4.24 -15.74
CA ILE A 16 -3.98 -5.12 -16.91
C ILE A 16 -2.57 -5.71 -16.89
N GLY A 17 -1.57 -4.91 -16.55
CA GLY A 17 -0.18 -5.35 -16.40
C GLY A 17 -0.01 -6.40 -15.30
N TYR A 18 -0.70 -6.23 -14.16
CA TYR A 18 -0.69 -7.23 -13.08
C TYR A 18 -1.25 -8.56 -13.58
N ILE A 19 -2.42 -8.55 -14.21
CA ILE A 19 -3.05 -9.76 -14.76
C ILE A 19 -2.16 -10.42 -15.82
N TYR A 20 -1.54 -9.62 -16.68
CA TYR A 20 -0.59 -10.12 -17.67
C TYR A 20 0.58 -10.86 -17.00
N ALA A 21 1.19 -10.28 -15.97
CA ALA A 21 2.28 -10.92 -15.24
C ALA A 21 1.83 -12.22 -14.55
N ILE A 22 0.65 -12.23 -13.91
CA ILE A 22 0.05 -13.42 -13.28
C ILE A 22 -0.16 -14.53 -14.31
N GLN A 23 -0.72 -14.19 -15.47
CA GLN A 23 -0.93 -15.12 -16.58
C GLN A 23 0.38 -15.76 -17.06
N HIS A 24 1.49 -15.03 -16.98
CA HIS A 24 2.84 -15.51 -17.31
C HIS A 24 3.56 -16.17 -16.13
N LYS A 25 2.80 -16.63 -15.12
CA LYS A 25 3.29 -17.39 -13.96
C LYS A 25 4.29 -16.63 -13.09
N ALA A 26 4.21 -15.30 -13.07
CA ALA A 26 5.00 -14.50 -12.14
C ALA A 26 4.82 -15.01 -10.70
N LYS A 27 5.92 -15.05 -9.93
CA LYS A 27 5.90 -15.34 -8.48
C LYS A 27 6.01 -14.08 -7.63
N LYS A 28 6.53 -13.04 -8.26
CA LYS A 28 6.75 -11.71 -7.73
C LYS A 28 6.36 -10.70 -8.80
N ILE A 29 5.68 -9.63 -8.41
CA ILE A 29 5.40 -8.49 -9.29
C ILE A 29 5.93 -7.25 -8.59
N TRP A 30 6.85 -6.54 -9.24
CA TRP A 30 7.35 -5.27 -8.77
C TRP A 30 6.54 -4.16 -9.44
N ASP A 31 5.69 -3.51 -8.66
CA ASP A 31 4.89 -2.36 -9.08
C ASP A 31 5.76 -1.11 -9.00
N PHE A 32 6.13 -0.60 -10.18
CA PHE A 32 7.12 0.45 -10.34
C PHE A 32 6.57 1.61 -11.16
N ASP A 33 6.75 2.84 -10.68
CA ASP A 33 6.49 4.05 -11.45
C ASP A 33 7.68 4.43 -12.33
N ASP A 34 7.40 5.18 -13.40
CA ASP A 34 8.39 5.61 -14.38
C ASP A 34 9.30 6.74 -13.88
N ASP A 35 8.92 7.43 -12.80
CA ASP A 35 9.70 8.47 -12.13
C ASP A 35 10.60 7.95 -11.00
N ASN A 36 10.61 6.63 -10.76
CA ASN A 36 11.54 5.99 -9.84
C ASN A 36 12.79 5.48 -10.56
N ILE A 37 13.95 5.82 -10.01
CA ILE A 37 15.28 5.48 -10.52
C ILE A 37 15.99 4.63 -9.47
N GLY A 38 16.61 3.54 -9.92
CA GLY A 38 17.41 2.68 -9.07
C GLY A 38 17.38 1.23 -9.54
N ILE A 39 18.38 0.46 -9.14
CA ILE A 39 18.40 -1.00 -9.36
C ILE A 39 17.91 -1.66 -8.08
N VAL A 40 16.65 -2.11 -8.11
CA VAL A 40 16.09 -2.93 -7.04
C VAL A 40 16.41 -4.39 -7.35
N ASP A 41 17.35 -4.95 -6.60
CA ASP A 41 17.61 -6.39 -6.66
C ASP A 41 16.47 -7.16 -5.96
N THR A 42 15.43 -7.47 -6.73
CA THR A 42 14.27 -8.22 -6.25
C THR A 42 14.58 -9.66 -5.83
N MET A 43 15.78 -10.19 -6.15
CA MET A 43 16.23 -11.50 -5.68
C MET A 43 16.67 -11.47 -4.22
N LYS A 44 17.13 -10.32 -3.72
CA LYS A 44 17.44 -10.13 -2.28
C LYS A 44 16.19 -10.14 -1.41
N PHE A 45 15.04 -9.79 -1.99
CA PHE A 45 13.76 -9.74 -1.27
C PHE A 45 13.02 -11.07 -1.42
N ASN A 46 13.33 -12.03 -0.55
CA ASN A 46 12.59 -13.29 -0.44
C ASN A 46 11.60 -13.24 0.73
N SER A 47 10.53 -14.05 0.66
CA SER A 47 9.69 -14.31 1.81
C SER A 47 10.57 -14.82 2.96
N ILE A 48 10.61 -14.04 4.04
CA ILE A 48 11.54 -14.13 5.19
C ILE A 48 11.90 -15.56 5.61
N SER A 49 13.19 -15.82 5.85
CA SER A 49 13.64 -17.04 6.51
C SER A 49 14.34 -16.83 7.86
N THR A 50 14.75 -15.60 8.24
CA THR A 50 15.50 -15.32 9.48
C THR A 50 15.11 -14.01 10.19
N ALA A 51 15.33 -13.96 11.51
CA ALA A 51 15.04 -12.81 12.38
C ALA A 51 15.97 -11.60 12.19
N THR A 52 17.06 -11.75 11.42
CA THR A 52 18.08 -10.70 11.18
C THR A 52 17.64 -9.63 10.20
N ASP A 53 16.69 -9.96 9.34
CA ASP A 53 16.36 -9.13 8.16
C ASP A 53 15.21 -8.15 8.47
N TYR A 54 14.51 -8.34 9.59
CA TYR A 54 13.29 -7.63 9.92
C TYR A 54 13.29 -7.09 11.36
N ALA A 55 12.59 -5.97 11.56
CA ALA A 55 12.17 -5.46 12.85
C ALA A 55 10.64 -5.52 12.92
N GLU A 56 10.09 -6.16 13.95
CA GLU A 56 8.63 -6.21 14.13
C GLU A 56 8.17 -5.05 15.01
N VAL A 57 7.10 -4.35 14.59
CA VAL A 57 6.49 -3.33 15.45
C VAL A 57 5.71 -4.00 16.58
N CYS A 58 6.00 -3.60 17.81
CA CYS A 58 5.32 -4.09 19.00
C CYS A 58 3.82 -3.73 19.01
N THR A 59 2.97 -4.75 18.99
CA THR A 59 1.50 -4.59 19.12
C THR A 59 1.06 -3.93 20.43
N LYS A 60 1.81 -4.10 21.53
CA LYS A 60 1.47 -3.48 22.84
C LYS A 60 1.48 -1.95 22.86
N TYR A 61 2.12 -1.32 21.88
CA TYR A 61 2.27 0.14 21.84
C TYR A 61 1.47 0.81 20.73
N VAL A 62 0.89 0.02 19.83
CA VAL A 62 0.23 0.49 18.62
C VAL A 62 -1.22 0.01 18.65
N THR A 63 -2.16 0.91 18.38
CA THR A 63 -3.59 0.58 18.45
C THR A 63 -4.15 0.10 17.12
N LYS A 64 -4.13 0.95 16.08
CA LYS A 64 -4.76 0.65 14.78
C LYS A 64 -3.97 1.12 13.57
N ILE A 65 -2.97 1.98 13.77
CA ILE A 65 -2.18 2.52 12.67
C ILE A 65 -0.72 2.75 13.09
N VAL A 66 0.20 2.51 12.17
CA VAL A 66 1.64 2.75 12.33
C VAL A 66 2.10 3.73 11.28
N ASN A 67 2.89 4.72 11.68
CA ASN A 67 3.64 5.55 10.74
C ASN A 67 5.04 4.93 10.55
N PRO A 68 5.35 4.33 9.39
CA PRO A 68 6.62 3.64 9.21
C PRO A 68 7.81 4.60 9.07
N TYR A 69 7.60 5.85 8.67
CA TYR A 69 8.68 6.75 8.27
C TYR A 69 9.67 7.09 9.41
N PRO A 70 9.23 7.39 10.65
CA PRO A 70 10.13 7.62 11.78
C PRO A 70 11.15 6.50 12.01
N TYR A 71 10.80 5.25 11.72
CA TYR A 71 11.71 4.12 11.87
C TYR A 71 12.95 4.25 10.97
N PHE A 72 12.79 4.77 9.76
CA PHE A 72 13.88 4.88 8.79
C PHE A 72 14.69 6.18 8.95
N GLY A 73 14.55 6.88 10.08
CA GLY A 73 15.37 8.04 10.43
C GLY A 73 15.13 9.24 9.53
N VAL A 74 14.07 9.99 9.83
CA VAL A 74 13.72 11.26 9.18
C VAL A 74 14.21 12.44 10.01
N ASN A 75 14.63 13.52 9.35
CA ASN A 75 15.16 14.70 10.04
C ASN A 75 14.06 15.61 10.60
N GLU A 76 12.89 15.68 9.94
CA GLU A 76 11.81 16.55 10.36
C GLU A 76 10.92 15.91 11.44
N THR A 77 10.40 16.74 12.33
CA THR A 77 9.41 16.29 13.32
C THR A 77 8.07 16.07 12.63
N TYR A 78 7.57 14.84 12.70
CA TYR A 78 6.34 14.36 12.05
C TYR A 78 6.48 14.27 10.53
N THR A 79 7.07 13.17 10.04
CA THR A 79 7.04 12.79 8.61
C THR A 79 6.13 11.59 8.45
N TRP A 80 5.21 11.63 7.49
CA TRP A 80 4.21 10.57 7.28
C TRP A 80 4.03 10.24 5.79
N PRO A 81 3.66 9.00 5.45
CA PRO A 81 3.33 8.63 4.08
C PRO A 81 2.00 9.26 3.61
N ARG A 82 1.87 9.51 2.31
CA ARG A 82 0.59 9.91 1.71
C ARG A 82 -0.52 8.94 2.07
N GLY A 83 -1.68 9.49 2.42
CA GLY A 83 -2.83 8.70 2.86
C GLY A 83 -2.92 8.50 4.37
N PHE A 84 -1.88 8.86 5.14
CA PHE A 84 -1.91 8.74 6.59
C PHE A 84 -2.95 9.70 7.19
N PRO A 85 -3.80 9.24 8.12
CA PRO A 85 -4.79 10.08 8.80
C PRO A 85 -4.18 11.34 9.43
N LEU A 86 -4.56 12.51 8.92
CA LEU A 86 -4.01 13.80 9.36
C LEU A 86 -4.23 14.06 10.85
N GLN A 87 -5.34 13.59 11.42
CA GLN A 87 -5.63 13.72 12.85
C GLN A 87 -4.68 12.91 13.74
N LEU A 88 -3.91 11.97 13.18
CA LEU A 88 -2.99 11.10 13.92
C LEU A 88 -1.51 11.41 13.66
N ILE A 89 -1.15 12.34 12.78
CA ILE A 89 0.25 12.62 12.40
C ILE A 89 1.12 13.08 13.57
N LYS A 90 0.51 13.65 14.62
CA LYS A 90 1.18 14.12 15.85
C LYS A 90 1.06 13.12 17.01
N ASP A 91 0.37 12.00 16.82
CA ASP A 91 0.13 11.03 17.89
C ASP A 91 1.37 10.13 18.06
N ASN A 92 2.06 10.26 19.19
CA ASN A 92 3.25 9.47 19.49
C ASN A 92 2.97 7.95 19.56
N ARG A 93 1.71 7.52 19.69
CA ARG A 93 1.33 6.09 19.66
C ARG A 93 1.44 5.48 18.26
N THR A 94 1.48 6.28 17.21
CA THR A 94 1.66 5.78 15.83
C THR A 94 3.14 5.57 15.49
N ILE A 95 4.07 6.03 16.35
CA ILE A 95 5.50 5.86 16.13
C ILE A 95 5.88 4.40 16.44
N PRO A 96 6.51 3.68 15.49
CA PRO A 96 6.83 2.28 15.66
C PRO A 96 7.85 2.10 16.79
N LYS A 97 7.55 1.17 17.69
CA LYS A 97 8.49 0.64 18.69
C LYS A 97 8.79 -0.80 18.34
N GLU A 98 10.06 -1.15 18.37
CA GLU A 98 10.53 -2.45 17.92
C GLU A 98 10.40 -3.52 19.01
N CYS A 99 10.03 -4.72 18.58
CA CYS A 99 10.06 -5.95 19.35
C CYS A 99 10.90 -6.98 18.58
N ASP A 100 11.53 -7.90 19.32
CA ASP A 100 12.23 -9.02 18.69
C ASP A 100 11.25 -9.90 17.93
N LEU A 101 11.64 -10.29 16.71
CA LEU A 101 10.86 -11.21 15.89
C LEU A 101 10.87 -12.59 16.56
N LYS A 102 9.72 -12.99 17.11
CA LYS A 102 9.60 -14.25 17.84
C LYS A 102 9.49 -15.48 16.93
N GLU A 103 9.04 -15.29 15.69
CA GLU A 103 8.65 -16.36 14.78
C GLU A 103 8.88 -15.95 13.32
N LYS A 104 9.01 -16.92 12.41
CA LYS A 104 8.99 -16.61 10.98
C LYS A 104 7.60 -16.14 10.57
N LYS A 105 7.53 -15.01 9.86
CA LYS A 105 6.28 -14.43 9.34
C LYS A 105 6.28 -14.44 7.82
N GLN A 106 5.16 -14.81 7.21
CA GLN A 106 5.00 -14.77 5.76
C GLN A 106 4.69 -13.33 5.32
N VAL A 107 5.53 -12.76 4.47
CA VAL A 107 5.30 -11.43 3.88
C VAL A 107 4.66 -11.57 2.50
N GLY A 108 3.59 -10.82 2.27
CA GLY A 108 2.88 -10.79 0.99
C GLY A 108 3.20 -9.54 0.19
N ILE A 109 3.51 -8.43 0.87
CA ILE A 109 3.73 -7.13 0.24
C ILE A 109 4.93 -6.46 0.90
N MET A 110 5.80 -5.87 0.10
CA MET A 110 6.90 -5.02 0.57
C MET A 110 6.88 -3.68 -0.14
N GLN A 111 6.78 -2.59 0.62
CA GLN A 111 6.92 -1.24 0.08
C GLN A 111 8.35 -0.76 0.28
N ALA A 112 9.05 -0.42 -0.79
CA ALA A 112 10.31 0.31 -0.68
C ALA A 112 10.08 1.81 -0.47
N LEU A 113 10.96 2.41 0.33
CA LEU A 113 11.03 3.85 0.47
C LEU A 113 11.81 4.48 -0.69
N ALA A 114 11.42 5.69 -1.04
CA ALA A 114 12.09 6.50 -2.05
C ALA A 114 12.84 7.65 -1.37
N ASN A 115 14.11 7.83 -1.74
CA ASN A 115 14.89 8.99 -1.38
C ASN A 115 14.67 10.14 -2.37
N GLU A 116 15.13 11.34 -2.02
CA GLU A 116 14.95 12.62 -2.68
C GLU A 116 13.49 13.09 -2.68
N GLN A 117 12.60 12.41 -3.39
CA GLN A 117 11.17 12.77 -3.43
C GLN A 117 10.26 11.71 -2.79
N PRO A 118 10.38 11.39 -1.48
CA PRO A 118 9.50 10.44 -0.80
C PRO A 118 8.00 10.66 -1.07
N ASP A 119 7.20 9.59 -0.99
CA ASP A 119 5.75 9.65 -1.17
C ASP A 119 5.03 10.23 0.05
N VAL A 120 5.07 11.55 0.12
CA VAL A 120 4.33 12.38 1.06
C VAL A 120 3.17 13.09 0.34
N ASP A 121 2.12 13.39 1.09
CA ASP A 121 0.95 14.10 0.57
C ASP A 121 1.23 15.58 0.27
N ALA A 122 0.29 16.22 -0.42
CA ALA A 122 0.41 17.62 -0.80
C ALA A 122 0.46 18.57 0.41
N ILE A 123 -0.22 18.27 1.52
CA ILE A 123 -0.14 19.07 2.75
C ILE A 123 1.28 19.08 3.29
N TYR A 124 1.95 17.92 3.36
CA TYR A 124 3.35 17.84 3.74
C TYR A 124 4.19 18.72 2.80
N ARG A 125 4.03 18.57 1.48
CA ARG A 125 4.81 19.34 0.48
C ARG A 125 4.58 20.85 0.55
N LEU A 126 3.38 21.28 0.93
CA LEU A 126 3.05 22.71 1.09
C LEU A 126 3.59 23.30 2.39
N THR A 127 3.87 22.48 3.40
CA THR A 127 4.15 22.95 4.76
C THR A 127 5.52 22.56 5.30
N ARG A 128 6.22 21.64 4.64
CA ARG A 128 7.48 21.00 5.07
C ARG A 128 8.48 20.92 3.92
N ASN A 129 9.75 20.66 4.25
CA ASN A 129 10.78 20.61 3.21
C ASN A 129 10.78 19.26 2.49
N VAL A 130 10.82 19.36 1.17
CA VAL A 130 11.20 18.30 0.23
C VAL A 130 12.17 18.94 -0.78
N PRO A 131 13.18 18.23 -1.29
CA PRO A 131 13.48 16.81 -1.10
C PRO A 131 14.03 16.46 0.30
N PHE A 132 13.92 15.19 0.69
CA PHE A 132 14.64 14.66 1.86
C PHE A 132 14.98 13.17 1.68
N ASN A 133 15.96 12.70 2.46
CA ASN A 133 16.42 11.32 2.46
C ASN A 133 16.16 10.67 3.82
N PHE A 134 15.81 9.38 3.77
CA PHE A 134 15.79 8.54 4.95
C PHE A 134 17.23 8.18 5.38
N SER A 135 17.45 8.01 6.67
CA SER A 135 18.73 7.58 7.22
C SER A 135 19.06 6.15 6.83
N ASN A 136 20.33 5.90 6.50
CA ASN A 136 20.84 4.56 6.21
C ASN A 136 21.19 3.74 7.47
N ASN A 137 20.86 4.25 8.66
CA ASN A 137 21.20 3.60 9.93
C ASN A 137 20.40 2.32 10.17
N ASN A 138 19.15 2.26 9.71
CA ASN A 138 18.29 1.09 9.85
C ASN A 138 18.18 0.33 8.53
N LYS A 139 18.90 -0.80 8.45
CA LYS A 139 18.93 -1.66 7.26
C LYS A 139 17.89 -2.77 7.27
N ARG A 140 17.22 -2.98 8.40
CA ARG A 140 16.18 -4.01 8.54
C ARG A 140 14.86 -3.50 7.96
N ALA A 141 14.11 -4.42 7.36
CA ALA A 141 12.76 -4.12 6.92
C ALA A 141 11.82 -4.03 8.13
N LEU A 142 10.91 -3.06 8.14
CA LEU A 142 9.94 -2.87 9.21
C LEU A 142 8.68 -3.70 8.93
N LEU A 143 8.42 -4.71 9.74
CA LEU A 143 7.24 -5.56 9.64
C LEU A 143 6.06 -4.93 10.39
N ILE A 144 4.96 -4.70 9.69
CA ILE A 144 3.74 -4.14 10.26
C ILE A 144 2.90 -5.27 10.87
N PRO A 145 2.54 -5.18 12.16
CA PRO A 145 1.82 -6.23 12.84
C PRO A 145 0.37 -6.30 12.37
N ARG A 146 -0.23 -7.47 12.55
CA ARG A 146 -1.66 -7.67 12.29
C ARG A 146 -2.50 -6.70 13.10
N HIS A 147 -3.64 -6.31 12.52
CA HIS A 147 -4.59 -5.37 13.11
C HIS A 147 -4.06 -3.93 13.23
N SER A 148 -2.92 -3.63 12.60
CA SER A 148 -2.41 -2.28 12.43
C SER A 148 -2.30 -1.96 10.95
N TYR A 149 -2.77 -0.78 10.56
CA TYR A 149 -2.72 -0.31 9.19
C TYR A 149 -1.57 0.68 8.97
N THR A 150 -1.14 0.83 7.74
CA THR A 150 -0.30 1.93 7.25
C THR A 150 -0.54 2.08 5.76
N PRO A 151 -0.70 3.30 5.22
CA PRO A 151 -0.84 3.45 3.78
C PRO A 151 0.46 3.02 3.07
N PHE A 152 0.32 2.43 1.89
CA PHE A 152 1.41 2.16 0.95
C PHE A 152 0.96 2.43 -0.48
N ASN A 153 1.89 2.74 -1.39
CA ASN A 153 1.56 3.26 -2.72
C ASN A 153 1.77 2.24 -3.83
N ALA A 154 1.68 2.67 -5.09
CA ALA A 154 1.89 1.84 -6.28
C ALA A 154 3.11 2.31 -7.09
N GLN A 155 4.20 2.68 -6.40
CA GLN A 155 5.39 3.29 -7.02
C GLN A 155 6.64 2.42 -6.90
N ALA A 156 6.81 1.71 -5.79
CA ALA A 156 7.99 0.88 -5.51
C ALA A 156 7.60 -0.29 -4.58
N THR A 157 6.66 -1.11 -5.05
CA THR A 157 5.97 -2.09 -4.20
C THR A 157 6.12 -3.49 -4.77
N LEU A 158 6.77 -4.39 -4.02
CA LEU A 158 6.86 -5.81 -4.34
C LEU A 158 5.62 -6.54 -3.83
N TRP A 159 4.97 -7.24 -4.74
CA TRP A 159 3.88 -8.16 -4.44
C TRP A 159 4.37 -9.60 -4.60
N PHE A 160 4.03 -10.45 -3.65
CA PHE A 160 4.25 -11.89 -3.73
C PHE A 160 2.97 -12.60 -4.16
N SER A 161 3.10 -13.74 -4.84
CA SER A 161 1.96 -14.48 -5.40
C SER A 161 0.86 -14.83 -4.39
N SER A 162 1.19 -14.91 -3.09
CA SER A 162 0.22 -15.10 -2.01
C SER A 162 -0.75 -13.94 -1.79
N SER A 163 -0.55 -12.81 -2.48
CA SER A 163 -1.31 -11.58 -2.32
C SER A 163 -1.74 -10.94 -3.64
N PHE A 164 -1.54 -11.61 -4.77
CA PHE A 164 -1.88 -11.05 -6.09
C PHE A 164 -3.36 -10.75 -6.27
N ASP A 165 -4.22 -11.50 -5.59
CA ASP A 165 -5.65 -11.23 -5.57
C ASP A 165 -5.99 -9.85 -4.96
N LEU A 166 -5.12 -9.30 -4.11
CA LEU A 166 -5.28 -8.03 -3.41
C LEU A 166 -4.68 -6.81 -4.16
N MET A 167 -4.15 -7.01 -5.37
CA MET A 167 -3.58 -5.95 -6.21
C MET A 167 -4.56 -4.96 -6.86
N PRO A 168 -5.88 -5.24 -7.04
CA PRO A 168 -6.80 -4.34 -7.75
C PRO A 168 -6.75 -2.88 -7.29
N LEU A 169 -6.42 -2.00 -8.23
CA LEU A 169 -6.51 -0.55 -8.05
C LEU A 169 -7.90 -0.06 -8.48
N PRO A 170 -8.67 0.58 -7.58
CA PRO A 170 -9.92 1.25 -7.95
C PRO A 170 -9.75 2.22 -9.12
N VAL A 171 -10.78 2.35 -9.96
CA VAL A 171 -10.77 3.05 -11.24
C VAL A 171 -11.68 4.27 -11.29
N SER A 172 -12.60 4.47 -10.33
CA SER A 172 -13.42 5.70 -10.28
C SER A 172 -12.72 6.88 -9.64
N VAL A 173 -11.77 6.62 -8.74
CA VAL A 173 -11.08 7.67 -7.97
C VAL A 173 -9.79 8.11 -8.65
N ASN A 174 -9.29 9.28 -8.25
CA ASN A 174 -7.99 9.77 -8.70
C ASN A 174 -6.89 8.72 -8.43
N GLY A 175 -5.90 8.61 -9.32
CA GLY A 175 -4.77 7.71 -9.12
C GLY A 175 -4.03 7.95 -7.79
N ARG A 176 -4.02 9.19 -7.30
CA ARG A 176 -3.43 9.53 -6.00
C ARG A 176 -4.19 8.99 -4.79
N VAL A 177 -5.42 8.53 -4.99
CA VAL A 177 -6.31 7.96 -3.97
C VAL A 177 -6.44 6.45 -4.15
N SER A 178 -6.47 5.99 -5.40
CA SER A 178 -6.66 4.60 -5.80
C SER A 178 -5.68 3.64 -5.12
N ASP A 179 -4.38 3.95 -5.16
CA ASP A 179 -3.33 3.12 -4.56
C ASP A 179 -3.44 3.04 -3.04
N ILE A 180 -3.82 4.15 -2.39
CA ILE A 180 -4.04 4.21 -0.94
C ILE A 180 -5.28 3.43 -0.52
N TRP A 181 -6.41 3.55 -1.21
CA TRP A 181 -7.61 2.73 -0.94
C TRP A 181 -7.31 1.25 -1.07
N ARG A 182 -6.67 0.83 -2.18
CA ARG A 182 -6.17 -0.54 -2.33
C ARG A 182 -5.26 -0.93 -1.17
N SER A 183 -4.40 -0.04 -0.68
CA SER A 183 -3.47 -0.35 0.41
C SER A 183 -4.18 -0.79 1.70
N TYR A 184 -5.25 -0.10 2.09
CA TYR A 184 -6.03 -0.42 3.28
C TYR A 184 -6.87 -1.69 3.08
N ILE A 185 -7.49 -1.85 1.91
CA ILE A 185 -8.24 -3.07 1.56
C ILE A 185 -7.33 -4.29 1.56
N ALA A 186 -6.14 -4.18 0.97
CA ALA A 186 -5.16 -5.27 0.94
C ALA A 186 -4.77 -5.68 2.36
N GLN A 187 -4.43 -4.72 3.23
CA GLN A 187 -4.08 -4.99 4.63
C GLN A 187 -5.21 -5.70 5.40
N PHE A 188 -6.47 -5.31 5.17
CA PHE A 188 -7.62 -5.99 5.77
C PHE A 188 -7.62 -7.50 5.47
N PHE A 189 -7.36 -7.90 4.22
CA PHE A 189 -7.26 -9.32 3.86
C PHE A 189 -5.94 -9.97 4.26
N LEU A 190 -4.83 -9.24 4.26
CA LEU A 190 -3.55 -9.74 4.80
C LEU A 190 -3.70 -10.15 6.27
N HIS A 191 -4.41 -9.34 7.08
CA HIS A 191 -4.72 -9.67 8.47
C HIS A 191 -5.49 -10.99 8.60
N LYS A 192 -6.46 -11.24 7.71
CA LYS A 192 -7.23 -12.49 7.69
C LYS A 192 -6.40 -13.69 7.27
N LYS A 193 -5.49 -13.51 6.31
CA LYS A 193 -4.62 -14.57 5.77
C LYS A 193 -3.39 -14.86 6.64
N ASN A 194 -3.16 -14.12 7.73
CA ASN A 194 -1.93 -14.16 8.52
C ASN A 194 -0.67 -13.89 7.67
N ILE A 195 -0.81 -13.00 6.68
CA ILE A 195 0.27 -12.53 5.82
C ILE A 195 0.57 -11.09 6.22
N TYR A 196 1.82 -10.66 6.09
CA TYR A 196 2.30 -9.39 6.62
C TYR A 196 2.72 -8.44 5.50
N LEU A 197 2.61 -7.15 5.82
CA LEU A 197 3.18 -6.03 5.07
C LEU A 197 4.52 -5.65 5.69
N ALA A 198 5.53 -5.38 4.86
CA ALA A 198 6.80 -4.84 5.32
C ALA A 198 7.17 -3.55 4.57
N PHE A 199 7.90 -2.66 5.24
CA PHE A 199 8.57 -1.53 4.61
C PHE A 199 10.05 -1.83 4.50
N LEU A 200 10.62 -1.61 3.32
CA LEU A 200 12.05 -1.75 3.06
C LEU A 200 12.75 -0.40 3.26
N PRO A 201 14.04 -0.40 3.63
CA PRO A 201 14.86 0.80 3.60
C PRO A 201 14.84 1.47 2.22
N PRO A 202 15.24 2.74 2.09
CA PRO A 202 15.26 3.41 0.80
C PRO A 202 16.13 2.67 -0.20
N CYS A 203 15.54 2.22 -1.30
CA CYS A 203 16.26 1.53 -2.39
C CYS A 203 15.99 2.11 -3.78
N VAL A 204 15.17 3.16 -3.85
CA VAL A 204 14.85 3.91 -5.07
C VAL A 204 15.02 5.40 -4.80
N PHE A 205 15.30 6.16 -5.86
CA PHE A 205 15.33 7.61 -5.88
C PHE A 205 14.18 8.06 -6.76
N GLN A 206 13.33 8.95 -6.27
CA GLN A 206 12.23 9.45 -7.09
C GLN A 206 12.63 10.79 -7.72
N GLU A 207 12.68 10.83 -9.05
CA GLU A 207 12.86 12.06 -9.83
C GLU A 207 11.50 12.60 -10.22
N ARG A 208 10.87 13.33 -9.29
CA ARG A 208 9.50 13.77 -9.47
C ARG A 208 9.37 14.75 -10.65
N ASN A 209 8.40 14.49 -11.52
CA ASN A 209 8.01 15.41 -12.59
C ASN A 209 7.55 16.78 -12.05
N PRO A 210 7.58 17.86 -12.84
CA PRO A 210 7.00 19.14 -12.44
C PRO A 210 5.49 18.99 -12.16
N HIS A 211 5.07 19.14 -10.90
CA HIS A 211 3.66 19.05 -10.50
C HIS A 211 3.14 20.37 -9.93
N ASN A 212 1.85 20.61 -10.13
CA ASN A 212 1.11 21.66 -9.42
C ASN A 212 0.62 21.10 -8.07
N ILE A 213 1.27 21.50 -6.98
CA ILE A 213 1.02 20.97 -5.64
C ILE A 213 -0.44 21.25 -5.18
N LEU A 214 -1.04 22.36 -5.59
CA LEU A 214 -2.45 22.65 -5.27
C LEU A 214 -3.42 21.72 -6.01
N LYS A 215 -3.07 21.31 -7.23
CA LYS A 215 -3.83 20.28 -7.95
C LYS A 215 -3.72 18.93 -7.24
N ASP A 216 -2.54 18.57 -6.75
CA ASP A 216 -2.33 17.34 -5.98
C ASP A 216 -3.13 17.38 -4.66
N PHE A 217 -3.15 18.51 -3.96
CA PHE A 217 -3.98 18.72 -2.77
C PHE A 217 -5.46 18.46 -3.04
N ASN A 218 -6.01 19.04 -4.11
CA ASN A 218 -7.41 18.83 -4.48
C ASN A 218 -7.68 17.37 -4.87
N ALA A 219 -6.73 16.70 -5.52
CA ALA A 219 -6.84 15.30 -5.91
C ALA A 219 -6.78 14.33 -4.71
N GLU A 220 -6.24 14.77 -3.58
CA GLU A 220 -6.02 13.96 -2.37
C GLU A 220 -7.08 14.20 -1.28
N MET A 221 -8.10 15.03 -1.52
CA MET A 221 -9.09 15.44 -0.51
C MET A 221 -9.72 14.26 0.25
N ASP A 222 -10.09 13.22 -0.49
CA ASP A 222 -10.66 11.99 0.06
C ASP A 222 -9.75 11.31 1.08
N LEU A 223 -8.43 11.38 0.90
CA LEU A 223 -7.48 10.82 1.86
C LEU A 223 -7.51 11.58 3.18
N TYR A 224 -7.57 12.91 3.12
CA TYR A 224 -7.56 13.77 4.28
C TYR A 224 -8.83 13.60 5.13
N GLU A 225 -9.97 13.43 4.47
CA GLU A 225 -11.27 13.34 5.12
C GLU A 225 -11.62 11.92 5.58
N LYS A 226 -11.23 10.90 4.78
CA LYS A 226 -11.82 9.56 4.90
C LYS A 226 -10.86 8.47 5.36
N SER A 227 -9.52 8.64 5.30
CA SER A 227 -8.57 7.57 5.65
C SER A 227 -8.79 6.98 7.05
N ASN A 228 -9.01 7.82 8.07
CA ASN A 228 -9.26 7.31 9.42
C ASN A 228 -10.58 6.57 9.53
N GLN A 229 -11.63 7.08 8.87
CA GLN A 229 -12.96 6.47 8.89
C GLN A 229 -12.93 5.09 8.22
N LEU A 230 -12.14 4.96 7.15
CA LEU A 230 -11.90 3.68 6.48
C LEU A 230 -11.22 2.68 7.41
N ILE A 231 -10.16 3.09 8.12
CA ILE A 231 -9.47 2.23 9.09
C ILE A 231 -10.43 1.77 10.20
N GLU A 232 -11.24 2.69 10.74
CA GLU A 232 -12.24 2.37 11.75
C GLU A 232 -13.28 1.37 11.25
N PHE A 233 -13.79 1.57 10.03
CA PHE A 233 -14.70 0.61 9.39
C PHE A 233 -14.05 -0.76 9.20
N LEU A 234 -12.87 -0.84 8.58
CA LEU A 234 -12.16 -2.11 8.33
C LEU A 234 -11.73 -2.82 9.62
N SER A 235 -11.64 -2.11 10.74
CA SER A 235 -11.35 -2.67 12.07
C SER A 235 -12.60 -3.05 12.86
N SER A 236 -13.79 -2.74 12.35
CA SER A 236 -15.06 -2.98 13.04
C SER A 236 -15.51 -4.44 12.94
N SER A 237 -16.41 -4.84 13.85
CA SER A 237 -17.12 -6.11 13.77
C SER A 237 -17.90 -6.26 12.46
N ASP A 238 -18.44 -5.18 11.93
CA ASP A 238 -19.26 -5.19 10.70
C ASP A 238 -18.42 -5.63 9.50
N ALA A 239 -17.19 -5.13 9.39
CA ALA A 239 -16.26 -5.53 8.35
C ALA A 239 -15.75 -6.96 8.54
N SER A 240 -15.70 -7.49 9.76
CA SER A 240 -15.12 -8.81 10.04
C SER A 240 -15.78 -9.96 9.25
N ASN A 241 -17.06 -9.81 8.89
CA ASN A 241 -17.82 -10.80 8.13
C ASN A 241 -17.57 -10.76 6.60
N LEU A 242 -16.88 -9.73 6.08
CA LEU A 242 -16.62 -9.58 4.64
C LEU A 242 -15.49 -10.50 4.19
N ASN A 243 -15.77 -11.47 3.33
CA ASN A 243 -14.84 -12.53 2.92
C ASN A 243 -14.27 -12.35 1.51
N SER A 244 -14.79 -11.41 0.72
CA SER A 244 -14.29 -11.11 -0.62
C SER A 244 -14.00 -9.63 -0.84
N ILE A 245 -13.09 -9.33 -1.78
CA ILE A 245 -12.78 -7.94 -2.14
C ILE A 245 -14.03 -7.25 -2.70
N LYS A 246 -14.82 -7.98 -3.51
CA LYS A 246 -16.10 -7.47 -4.01
C LYS A 246 -17.04 -6.99 -2.89
N GLU A 247 -17.21 -7.76 -1.82
CA GLU A 247 -18.04 -7.34 -0.68
C GLU A 247 -17.50 -6.06 -0.02
N VAL A 248 -16.17 -5.91 0.09
CA VAL A 248 -15.56 -4.67 0.58
C VAL A 248 -15.84 -3.51 -0.37
N TYR A 249 -15.73 -3.72 -1.68
CA TYR A 249 -16.05 -2.71 -2.69
C TYR A 249 -17.53 -2.29 -2.62
N GLU A 250 -18.46 -3.22 -2.44
CA GLU A 250 -19.89 -2.91 -2.23
C GLU A 250 -20.10 -2.01 -1.00
N GLN A 251 -19.38 -2.28 0.09
CA GLN A 251 -19.42 -1.46 1.30
C GLN A 251 -18.77 -0.08 1.12
N LEU A 252 -17.71 0.03 0.31
CA LEU A 252 -17.07 1.30 -0.03
C LEU A 252 -17.93 2.16 -0.96
N TYR A 253 -18.61 1.54 -1.93
CA TYR A 253 -19.59 2.20 -2.78
C TYR A 253 -20.73 2.78 -1.94
N ALA A 254 -21.31 1.99 -1.03
CA ALA A 254 -22.37 2.45 -0.13
C ALA A 254 -21.93 3.61 0.81
N ARG A 255 -20.62 3.79 1.02
CA ARG A 255 -20.02 4.84 1.84
C ARG A 255 -19.43 5.99 1.03
N ASN A 256 -19.66 6.05 -0.29
CA ASN A 256 -19.16 7.09 -1.19
C ASN A 256 -17.62 7.22 -1.21
N TYR A 257 -16.91 6.08 -1.19
CA TYR A 257 -15.45 6.04 -1.41
C TYR A 257 -15.10 5.78 -2.88
N ILE A 258 -15.99 5.11 -3.61
CA ILE A 258 -15.82 4.65 -5.00
C ILE A 258 -17.18 4.64 -5.69
N ASP A 259 -17.18 4.65 -7.03
CA ASP A 259 -18.40 4.65 -7.85
C ASP A 259 -18.76 3.27 -8.43
N ILE A 260 -19.91 3.20 -9.12
CA ILE A 260 -20.43 1.98 -9.75
C ILE A 260 -19.44 1.34 -10.74
N SER A 261 -18.59 2.13 -11.39
CA SER A 261 -17.55 1.62 -12.29
C SER A 261 -16.57 0.70 -11.57
N ASP A 262 -16.32 0.91 -10.28
CA ASP A 262 -15.47 0.04 -9.48
C ASP A 262 -16.10 -1.31 -9.17
N LEU A 263 -17.43 -1.36 -9.01
CA LEU A 263 -18.14 -2.63 -8.84
C LEU A 263 -18.10 -3.47 -10.12
N ILE A 264 -18.24 -2.81 -11.28
CA ILE A 264 -18.08 -3.46 -12.59
C ILE A 264 -16.63 -3.94 -12.77
N PHE A 265 -15.66 -3.09 -12.43
CA PHE A 265 -14.24 -3.41 -12.52
C PHE A 265 -13.86 -4.59 -11.63
N ILE A 266 -14.24 -4.61 -10.35
CA ILE A 266 -13.84 -5.69 -9.43
C ILE A 266 -14.44 -7.03 -9.84
N GLN A 267 -15.68 -7.05 -10.32
CA GLN A 267 -16.28 -8.25 -10.89
C GLN A 267 -15.51 -8.73 -12.13
N ALA A 268 -15.09 -7.80 -12.99
CA ALA A 268 -14.28 -8.12 -14.15
C ALA A 268 -12.90 -8.67 -13.75
N TRP A 269 -12.29 -8.11 -12.70
CA TRP A 269 -11.02 -8.57 -12.14
C TRP A 269 -11.13 -10.00 -11.60
N GLU A 270 -12.06 -10.26 -10.68
CA GLU A 270 -12.21 -11.56 -10.02
C GLU A 270 -12.44 -12.68 -11.04
N LYS A 271 -13.35 -12.47 -12.01
CA LYS A 271 -13.61 -13.44 -13.08
C LYS A 271 -12.40 -13.67 -13.98
N THR A 272 -11.65 -12.61 -14.30
CA THR A 272 -10.43 -12.72 -15.13
C THR A 272 -9.35 -13.50 -14.39
N LEU A 273 -9.12 -13.18 -13.12
CA LEU A 273 -8.14 -13.85 -12.27
C LEU A 273 -8.48 -15.33 -12.09
N SER A 274 -9.73 -15.67 -11.73
CA SER A 274 -10.20 -17.05 -11.61
C SER A 274 -9.99 -17.85 -12.89
N THR A 275 -10.34 -17.30 -14.06
CA THR A 275 -10.13 -17.95 -15.37
C THR A 275 -8.65 -18.24 -15.63
N ILE A 276 -7.76 -17.33 -15.23
CA ILE A 276 -6.31 -17.50 -15.41
C ILE A 276 -5.78 -18.59 -14.46
N LEU A 277 -6.16 -18.56 -13.19
CA LEU A 277 -5.71 -19.54 -12.20
C LEU A 277 -6.14 -20.96 -12.60
N GLU A 278 -7.40 -21.13 -13.04
CA GLU A 278 -7.91 -22.40 -13.57
C GLU A 278 -7.08 -22.93 -14.74
N LYS A 279 -6.76 -22.07 -15.72
CA LYS A 279 -5.92 -22.44 -16.87
C LYS A 279 -4.50 -22.81 -16.47
N LEU A 280 -3.96 -22.16 -15.44
CA LEU A 280 -2.62 -22.43 -14.93
C LEU A 280 -2.57 -23.66 -14.02
N LYS A 281 -3.72 -24.24 -13.65
CA LYS A 281 -3.85 -25.30 -12.63
C LYS A 281 -3.24 -24.89 -11.29
N LEU A 282 -3.41 -23.62 -10.93
CA LEU A 282 -2.97 -23.02 -9.67
C LEU A 282 -4.15 -22.77 -8.73
#